data_AF-A0A2V5V2U4-F1
#
_entry.id   AF-A0A2V5V2U4-F1
#
_cell.length_a   1.000
_cell.length_b   1.000
_cell.length_c   1.000
_cell.angle_alpha   90.00
_cell.angle_beta   90.00
_cell.angle_gamma   90.00
#
_symmetry.space_group_name_H-M   'P 1'
#
loop_
_entity.id
_entity.type
_entity.pdbx_description
1 polymer ?
#
loop_
_entity_poly.entity_id
_entity_poly.type
_entity_poly.pdbx_seq_one_letter_code
_entity_poly.pdbx_strand_id
1 'polypeptide(L)'
;MLYPYGCGLALFCVIWFTIGAFAINLREQTTITGQLPATEKNHAVRLNHDAFGYAGELIKQGHVVTDGQGAWSQHQPSAAEENEFIRLHGFGEYAKWHLGIDDTHGEQTKARYKFPYGDFKNVHRAALLAVESRAAQYKHYDIENAALELREMISASNRDR
;
A
#
# COMPACT_ATOMS: atom_id res chain seq x y z
N MET A 1 58.74 -60.64 -16.50
CA MET A 1 57.73 -59.58 -16.64
C MET A 1 57.52 -58.95 -15.28
N LEU A 2 57.77 -57.64 -15.19
CA LEU A 2 57.77 -56.83 -13.99
C LEU A 2 56.35 -56.58 -13.47
N TYR A 3 56.18 -56.58 -12.14
CA TYR A 3 55.41 -55.56 -11.44
C TYR A 3 56.11 -55.21 -10.12
N PRO A 4 56.69 -54.01 -10.00
CA PRO A 4 57.26 -53.50 -8.76
C PRO A 4 56.17 -52.75 -7.99
N TYR A 5 55.90 -53.15 -6.74
CA TYR A 5 55.29 -52.24 -5.78
C TYR A 5 56.27 -52.06 -4.64
N GLY A 6 56.97 -50.92 -4.72
CA GLY A 6 57.94 -50.47 -3.75
C GLY A 6 57.29 -50.31 -2.38
N CYS A 7 57.88 -51.04 -1.45
CA CYS A 7 57.91 -50.71 -0.04
C CYS A 7 58.76 -49.43 0.14
N GLY A 8 58.23 -48.45 0.89
CA GLY A 8 58.94 -47.23 1.21
C GLY A 8 58.40 -46.62 2.49
N LEU A 9 58.82 -47.19 3.63
CA LEU A 9 58.62 -46.64 4.96
C LEU A 9 59.19 -45.21 5.04
N ALA A 10 58.41 -44.30 5.61
CA ALA A 10 58.92 -43.24 6.47
C ALA A 10 57.87 -43.02 7.57
N LEU A 11 58.09 -43.64 8.73
CA LEU A 11 58.67 -42.99 9.91
C LEU A 11 57.61 -42.23 10.72
N PHE A 12 57.15 -42.94 11.75
CA PHE A 12 56.63 -42.40 13.00
C PHE A 12 57.25 -41.05 13.34
N CYS A 13 56.44 -40.00 13.47
CA CYS A 13 56.68 -38.96 14.44
C CYS A 13 55.39 -38.16 14.69
N VAL A 14 55.05 -38.01 15.96
CA VAL A 14 54.12 -37.00 16.50
C VAL A 14 52.63 -37.30 16.40
N ILE A 15 52.23 -38.30 17.19
CA ILE A 15 51.02 -38.20 18.04
C ILE A 15 51.22 -36.98 18.97
N TRP A 16 51.03 -35.75 18.47
CA TRP A 16 50.89 -34.51 19.25
C TRP A 16 50.72 -33.27 18.36
N PHE A 17 49.63 -33.12 17.59
CA PHE A 17 49.21 -31.76 17.18
C PHE A 17 47.68 -31.68 17.18
N THR A 18 47.19 -30.87 18.12
CA THR A 18 45.86 -30.26 18.23
C THR A 18 44.67 -31.14 18.65
N ILE A 19 44.64 -31.49 19.93
CA ILE A 19 43.41 -31.25 20.69
C ILE A 19 43.19 -29.72 20.68
N GLY A 20 42.48 -29.25 19.66
CA GLY A 20 41.93 -27.91 19.54
C GLY A 20 40.41 -27.97 19.42
N ALA A 21 39.80 -28.96 20.08
CA ALA A 21 38.37 -29.27 20.00
C ALA A 21 37.55 -28.61 21.13
N PHE A 22 38.05 -27.54 21.77
CA PHE A 22 37.28 -26.84 22.80
C PHE A 22 37.63 -25.35 22.87
N ALA A 23 36.57 -24.54 22.80
CA ALA A 23 36.45 -23.10 23.05
C ALA A 23 36.38 -22.18 21.81
N ILE A 24 35.33 -21.32 21.85
CA ILE A 24 35.04 -20.14 21.01
C ILE A 24 34.34 -20.50 19.68
N ASN A 25 33.08 -20.20 19.37
CA ASN A 25 32.14 -19.23 19.92
C ASN A 25 30.71 -19.63 19.48
N LEU A 26 29.88 -20.05 20.44
CA LEU A 26 28.43 -20.18 20.28
C LEU A 26 27.77 -18.88 20.77
N ARG A 27 28.03 -17.71 20.15
CA ARG A 27 27.30 -16.45 20.43
C ARG A 27 27.57 -15.31 19.45
N GLU A 28 27.03 -15.40 18.25
CA GLU A 28 26.54 -14.21 17.51
C GLU A 28 25.20 -14.61 16.88
N GLN A 29 24.12 -14.76 17.65
CA GLN A 29 23.16 -13.68 17.90
C GLN A 29 23.04 -12.72 16.71
N THR A 30 21.95 -12.92 15.94
CA THR A 30 21.02 -11.84 15.61
C THR A 30 21.64 -10.61 14.98
N THR A 31 22.04 -10.70 13.71
CA THR A 31 21.96 -9.54 12.82
C THR A 31 21.68 -10.01 11.40
N ILE A 32 20.52 -10.64 11.17
CA ILE A 32 19.89 -10.48 9.85
C ILE A 32 19.33 -9.07 9.88
N THR A 33 20.20 -8.13 9.56
CA THR A 33 19.87 -6.75 9.23
C THR A 33 18.64 -6.78 8.36
N GLY A 34 17.62 -6.07 8.83
CA GLY A 34 16.41 -5.83 8.07
C GLY A 34 16.78 -5.30 6.69
N GLN A 35 16.54 -6.13 5.69
CA GLN A 35 16.07 -5.67 4.42
C GLN A 35 14.82 -6.51 4.15
N LEU A 36 13.67 -6.04 4.67
CA LEU A 36 12.42 -6.27 3.94
C LEU A 36 12.76 -5.91 2.48
N PRO A 37 12.56 -6.82 1.51
CA PRO A 37 12.84 -6.50 0.12
C PRO A 37 12.14 -5.17 -0.14
N ALA A 38 12.92 -4.16 -0.55
CA ALA A 38 12.38 -2.87 -0.95
C ALA A 38 11.18 -3.20 -1.81
N THR A 39 9.99 -2.85 -1.30
CA THR A 39 8.70 -3.31 -1.76
C THR A 39 8.78 -3.41 -3.26
N GLU A 40 8.74 -4.63 -3.81
CA GLU A 40 8.65 -4.81 -5.25
C GLU A 40 7.58 -3.81 -5.68
N LYS A 41 7.97 -2.79 -6.46
CA LYS A 41 7.03 -1.80 -6.98
C LYS A 41 6.18 -2.52 -8.00
N ASN A 42 5.35 -3.45 -7.54
CA ASN A 42 4.15 -3.83 -8.22
C ASN A 42 3.43 -2.52 -8.47
N HIS A 43 3.05 -2.31 -9.73
CA HIS A 43 2.28 -1.19 -10.24
C HIS A 43 0.88 -1.20 -9.59
N ALA A 44 0.87 -1.03 -8.27
CA ALA A 44 -0.25 -1.28 -7.39
C ALA A 44 -0.79 0.07 -6.97
N VAL A 45 -2.07 0.28 -7.26
CA VAL A 45 -2.79 1.41 -6.69
C VAL A 45 -2.78 1.24 -5.18
N ARG A 46 -2.19 2.20 -4.48
CA ARG A 46 -2.01 2.23 -3.04
C ARG A 46 -3.11 3.09 -2.40
N LEU A 47 -3.48 2.76 -1.16
CA LEU A 47 -4.38 3.60 -0.38
C LEU A 47 -3.71 4.94 -0.03
N ASN A 48 -4.45 6.03 -0.26
CA ASN A 48 -4.09 7.36 0.21
C ASN A 48 -4.64 7.59 1.62
N HIS A 49 -3.77 7.50 2.63
CA HIS A 49 -4.15 7.71 4.03
C HIS A 49 -4.59 9.15 4.32
N ASP A 50 -4.01 10.15 3.63
CA ASP A 50 -4.39 11.55 3.80
C ASP A 50 -5.82 11.79 3.29
N ALA A 51 -6.15 11.19 2.13
CA ALA A 51 -7.50 11.23 1.59
C ALA A 51 -8.51 10.53 2.51
N PHE A 52 -8.17 9.37 3.05
CA PHE A 52 -9.02 8.67 4.00
C PHE A 52 -9.29 9.50 5.27
N GLY A 53 -8.24 10.10 5.85
CA GLY A 53 -8.37 10.98 7.02
C GLY A 53 -9.24 12.20 6.72
N TYR A 54 -9.01 12.83 5.58
CA TYR A 54 -9.78 13.99 5.12
C TYR A 54 -11.26 13.66 4.88
N ALA A 55 -11.55 12.53 4.24
CA ALA A 55 -12.93 12.04 4.07
C ALA A 55 -13.62 11.78 5.42
N GLY A 56 -12.91 11.16 6.36
CA GLY A 56 -13.43 10.91 7.72
C GLY A 56 -13.73 12.20 8.47
N GLU A 57 -12.91 13.24 8.30
CA GLU A 57 -13.15 14.56 8.88
C GLU A 57 -14.39 15.23 8.28
N LEU A 58 -14.55 15.20 6.95
CA LEU A 58 -15.74 15.71 6.28
C LEU A 58 -17.03 15.03 6.75
N ILE A 59 -16.98 13.71 6.96
CA ILE A 59 -18.12 12.95 7.49
C ILE A 59 -18.49 13.42 8.89
N LYS A 60 -17.49 13.61 9.78
CA LYS A 60 -17.70 14.14 11.14
C LYS A 60 -18.27 15.56 11.13
N GLN A 61 -17.81 16.40 10.21
CA GLN A 61 -18.33 17.76 10.02
C GLN A 61 -19.73 17.79 9.40
N GLY A 62 -20.19 16.66 8.83
CA GLY A 62 -21.51 16.55 8.23
C GLY A 62 -21.58 16.92 6.74
N HIS A 63 -20.43 17.06 6.09
CA HIS A 63 -20.32 17.29 4.65
C HIS A 63 -20.55 15.99 3.87
N VAL A 64 -21.75 15.43 4.00
CA VAL A 64 -22.14 14.15 3.41
C VAL A 64 -23.44 14.29 2.65
N VAL A 65 -23.47 13.75 1.44
CA VAL A 65 -24.69 13.63 0.63
C VAL A 65 -25.08 12.16 0.52
N THR A 66 -26.25 11.83 1.04
CA THR A 66 -26.82 10.48 0.99
C THR A 66 -27.72 10.34 -0.24
N ASP A 67 -27.10 10.28 -1.43
CA ASP A 67 -27.83 10.04 -2.68
C ASP A 67 -28.22 8.56 -2.85
N GLY A 68 -29.21 8.32 -3.71
CA GLY A 68 -29.62 6.97 -4.12
C GLY A 68 -28.51 6.19 -4.84
N GLN A 69 -28.60 4.86 -4.81
CA GLN A 69 -27.65 3.99 -5.52
C GLN A 69 -27.63 4.31 -7.02
N GLY A 70 -26.44 4.41 -7.62
CA GLY A 70 -26.27 4.65 -9.06
C GLY A 70 -26.26 6.13 -9.49
N ALA A 71 -26.52 7.07 -8.58
CA ALA A 71 -26.49 8.50 -8.89
C ALA A 71 -25.07 9.04 -9.16
N TRP A 72 -24.02 8.30 -8.75
CA TRP A 72 -22.65 8.79 -8.82
C TRP A 72 -22.18 9.16 -10.23
N SER A 73 -22.53 8.38 -11.26
CA SER A 73 -22.14 8.71 -12.64
C SER A 73 -22.72 10.04 -13.15
N GLN A 74 -23.76 10.56 -12.50
CA GLN A 74 -24.39 11.86 -12.82
C GLN A 74 -23.85 13.01 -11.95
N HIS A 75 -23.36 12.71 -10.74
CA HIS A 75 -22.79 13.68 -9.81
C HIS A 75 -21.26 13.74 -9.84
N GLN A 76 -20.62 12.91 -10.66
CA GLN A 76 -19.17 12.94 -10.84
C GLN A 76 -18.76 14.29 -11.48
N PRO A 77 -17.76 14.98 -10.92
CA PRO A 77 -17.24 16.21 -11.51
C PRO A 77 -16.82 16.00 -12.96
N SER A 78 -17.18 16.94 -13.83
CA SER A 78 -16.72 16.94 -15.21
C SER A 78 -15.21 17.19 -15.28
N ALA A 79 -14.57 16.76 -16.38
CA ALA A 79 -13.13 17.01 -16.58
C ALA A 79 -12.76 18.51 -16.54
N ALA A 80 -13.71 19.40 -16.87
CA ALA A 80 -13.56 20.85 -16.77
C ALA A 80 -13.52 21.32 -15.32
N GLU A 81 -14.42 20.82 -14.47
CA GLU A 81 -14.44 21.13 -13.03
C GLU A 81 -13.20 20.60 -12.32
N GLU A 82 -12.74 19.40 -12.66
CA GLU A 82 -11.48 18.86 -12.15
C GLU A 82 -10.28 19.74 -12.55
N ASN A 83 -10.23 20.19 -13.80
CA ASN A 83 -9.16 21.08 -14.29
C ASN A 83 -9.17 22.41 -13.53
N GLU A 84 -10.36 22.98 -13.32
CA GLU A 84 -10.51 24.24 -12.61
C GLU A 84 -10.13 24.10 -11.14
N PHE A 85 -10.53 23.01 -10.49
CA PHE A 85 -10.14 22.72 -9.12
C PHE A 85 -8.61 22.60 -8.99
N ILE A 86 -7.96 21.88 -9.90
CA ILE A 86 -6.50 21.78 -9.93
C ILE A 86 -5.84 23.15 -10.18
N ARG A 87 -6.43 23.99 -11.03
CA ARG A 87 -5.92 25.35 -11.31
C ARG A 87 -5.97 26.25 -10.07
N LEU A 88 -7.04 26.14 -9.28
CA LEU A 88 -7.28 26.98 -8.10
C LEU A 88 -6.56 26.47 -6.84
N HIS A 89 -6.51 25.16 -6.64
CA HIS A 89 -6.05 24.54 -5.39
C HIS A 89 -4.79 23.68 -5.54
N GLY A 90 -4.41 23.34 -6.77
CA GLY A 90 -3.27 22.48 -7.06
C GLY A 90 -3.54 20.98 -6.90
N PHE A 91 -2.52 20.18 -7.22
CA PHE A 91 -2.61 18.71 -7.13
C PHE A 91 -2.64 18.18 -5.70
N GLY A 92 -2.11 18.92 -4.72
CA GLY A 92 -2.11 18.50 -3.31
C GLY A 92 -3.52 18.40 -2.74
N GLU A 93 -4.37 19.39 -3.01
CA GLU A 93 -5.79 19.31 -2.61
C GLU A 93 -6.54 18.28 -3.46
N TYR A 94 -6.24 18.18 -4.76
CA TYR A 94 -6.87 17.17 -5.62
C TYR A 94 -6.57 15.75 -5.14
N ALA A 95 -5.36 15.49 -4.64
CA ALA A 95 -4.96 14.20 -4.08
C ALA A 95 -5.84 13.76 -2.90
N LYS A 96 -6.27 14.71 -2.05
CA LYS A 96 -7.10 14.42 -0.87
C LYS A 96 -8.46 13.85 -1.26
N TRP A 97 -8.98 14.18 -2.43
CA TRP A 97 -10.29 13.71 -2.90
C TRP A 97 -10.28 12.32 -3.55
N HIS A 98 -9.14 11.63 -3.54
CA HIS A 98 -8.92 10.35 -4.21
C HIS A 98 -8.32 9.31 -3.25
N LEU A 99 -9.03 8.19 -3.05
CA LEU A 99 -8.59 7.13 -2.14
C LEU A 99 -7.44 6.28 -2.70
N GLY A 100 -7.30 6.22 -4.03
CA GLY A 100 -6.22 5.48 -4.66
C GLY A 100 -5.15 6.38 -5.24
N ILE A 101 -3.90 6.02 -5.01
CA ILE A 101 -2.73 6.61 -5.65
C ILE A 101 -2.03 5.53 -6.48
N ASP A 102 -1.88 5.83 -7.77
CA ASP A 102 -1.16 5.01 -8.72
C ASP A 102 0.27 5.54 -8.92
N ASP A 103 1.23 4.93 -8.24
CA ASP A 103 2.64 5.33 -8.25
C ASP A 103 3.34 5.15 -9.62
N THR A 104 2.65 4.62 -10.62
CA THR A 104 3.17 4.53 -11.99
C THR A 104 3.13 5.86 -12.75
N HIS A 105 2.26 6.77 -12.31
CA HIS A 105 2.07 8.07 -12.93
C HIS A 105 2.78 9.17 -12.13
N GLY A 106 3.25 10.21 -12.83
CA GLY A 106 3.92 11.36 -12.20
C GLY A 106 3.00 12.12 -11.24
N GLU A 107 3.58 12.74 -10.22
CA GLU A 107 2.85 13.45 -9.14
C GLU A 107 1.92 14.57 -9.63
N GLN A 108 2.24 15.16 -10.78
CA GLN A 108 1.48 16.24 -11.42
C GLN A 108 0.57 15.74 -12.55
N THR A 109 0.11 14.49 -12.46
CA THR A 109 -0.82 13.93 -13.44
C THR A 109 -2.11 13.51 -12.75
N LYS A 110 -3.25 13.82 -13.38
CA LYS A 110 -4.56 13.38 -12.89
C LYS A 110 -4.68 11.87 -12.82
N ALA A 111 -4.06 11.18 -13.77
CA ALA A 111 -4.09 9.73 -13.88
C ALA A 111 -3.50 9.02 -12.65
N ARG A 112 -2.63 9.69 -11.88
CA ARG A 112 -2.11 9.20 -10.60
C ARG A 112 -3.20 9.00 -9.56
N TYR A 113 -4.21 9.86 -9.55
CA TYR A 113 -5.25 9.85 -8.53
C TYR A 113 -6.45 9.05 -9.02
N LYS A 114 -6.82 8.01 -8.29
CA LYS A 114 -7.88 7.05 -8.62
C LYS A 114 -8.92 7.02 -7.50
N PHE A 115 -10.10 6.49 -7.81
CA PHE A 115 -11.18 6.29 -6.84
C PHE A 115 -11.63 7.60 -6.16
N PRO A 116 -12.26 8.53 -6.92
CA PRO A 116 -12.88 9.71 -6.34
C PRO A 116 -14.08 9.31 -5.47
N TYR A 117 -14.24 9.97 -4.33
CA TYR A 117 -15.31 9.66 -3.37
C TYR A 117 -16.27 10.84 -3.10
N GLY A 118 -16.11 11.96 -3.81
CA GLY A 118 -16.91 13.17 -3.59
C GLY A 118 -16.77 14.22 -4.71
N ASP A 119 -17.54 15.30 -4.61
CA ASP A 119 -17.67 16.39 -5.59
C ASP A 119 -16.75 17.60 -5.31
N PHE A 120 -15.63 17.36 -4.63
CA PHE A 120 -14.73 18.39 -4.09
C PHE A 120 -15.33 19.29 -2.99
N LYS A 121 -16.54 18.99 -2.50
CA LYS A 121 -17.18 19.72 -1.39
C LYS A 121 -17.75 18.78 -0.34
N ASN A 122 -18.39 17.70 -0.76
CA ASN A 122 -19.07 16.74 0.08
C ASN A 122 -18.67 15.31 -0.29
N VAL A 123 -18.77 14.42 0.69
CA VAL A 123 -18.63 12.99 0.51
C VAL A 123 -19.97 12.41 0.06
N HIS A 124 -20.02 11.74 -1.08
CA HIS A 124 -21.25 11.13 -1.57
C HIS A 124 -21.28 9.64 -1.20
N ARG A 125 -22.37 9.18 -0.56
CA ARG A 125 -22.54 7.75 -0.26
C ARG A 125 -22.52 6.89 -1.53
N ALA A 126 -23.10 7.39 -2.62
CA ALA A 126 -23.09 6.73 -3.92
C ALA A 126 -21.67 6.62 -4.52
N ALA A 127 -20.80 7.58 -4.27
CA ALA A 127 -19.41 7.54 -4.72
C ALA A 127 -18.62 6.45 -4.00
N LEU A 128 -18.77 6.35 -2.68
CA LEU A 128 -18.12 5.29 -1.89
C LEU A 128 -18.55 3.89 -2.33
N LEU A 129 -19.84 3.69 -2.65
CA LEU A 129 -20.33 2.42 -3.22
C LEU A 129 -19.72 2.11 -4.60
N ALA A 130 -19.55 3.14 -5.44
CA ALA A 130 -18.90 2.98 -6.74
C ALA A 130 -17.42 2.64 -6.59
N VAL A 131 -16.74 3.26 -5.63
CA VAL A 131 -15.35 2.95 -5.26
C VAL A 131 -15.23 1.52 -4.76
N GLU A 132 -16.08 1.08 -3.82
CA GLU A 132 -16.13 -0.28 -3.29
C GLU A 132 -16.27 -1.30 -4.44
N SER A 133 -17.28 -1.12 -5.29
CA SER A 133 -17.52 -2.01 -6.44
C SER A 133 -16.33 -2.07 -7.41
N ARG A 134 -15.72 -0.93 -7.74
CA ARG A 134 -14.54 -0.87 -8.63
C ARG A 134 -13.30 -1.47 -7.97
N ALA A 135 -13.06 -1.18 -6.69
CA ALA A 135 -11.91 -1.67 -5.96
C ALA A 135 -11.96 -3.20 -5.83
N ALA A 136 -13.14 -3.76 -5.55
CA ALA A 136 -13.37 -5.20 -5.52
C ALA A 136 -13.10 -5.86 -6.89
N GLN A 137 -13.54 -5.23 -8.00
CA GLN A 137 -13.29 -5.74 -9.37
C GLN A 137 -11.80 -5.87 -9.68
N TYR A 138 -11.00 -4.90 -9.26
CA TYR A 138 -9.54 -4.89 -9.47
C TYR A 138 -8.75 -5.48 -8.29
N LYS A 139 -9.44 -6.05 -7.28
CA LYS A 139 -8.86 -6.67 -6.08
C LYS A 139 -7.97 -5.72 -5.25
N HIS A 140 -8.32 -4.44 -5.22
CA HIS A 140 -7.69 -3.44 -4.35
C HIS A 140 -8.34 -3.46 -2.96
N TYR A 141 -8.11 -4.54 -2.21
CA TYR A 141 -8.76 -4.79 -0.92
C TYR A 141 -8.55 -3.67 0.11
N ASP A 142 -7.37 -3.03 0.11
CA ASP A 142 -7.09 -1.91 1.02
C ASP A 142 -8.00 -0.70 0.75
N ILE A 143 -8.26 -0.41 -0.52
CA ILE A 143 -9.13 0.69 -0.96
C ILE A 143 -10.59 0.34 -0.73
N GLU A 144 -10.97 -0.90 -0.98
CA GLU A 144 -12.31 -1.44 -0.71
C GLU A 144 -12.66 -1.31 0.77
N ASN A 145 -11.78 -1.80 1.66
CA ASN A 145 -11.97 -1.72 3.11
C ASN A 145 -12.04 -0.27 3.59
N ALA A 146 -11.17 0.61 3.09
CA ALA A 146 -11.21 2.03 3.43
C ALA A 146 -12.54 2.70 3.00
N ALA A 147 -13.06 2.37 1.81
CA ALA A 147 -14.35 2.88 1.35
C ALA A 147 -15.51 2.35 2.19
N LEU A 148 -15.45 1.07 2.59
CA LEU A 148 -16.43 0.45 3.48
C LEU A 148 -16.45 1.14 4.85
N GLU A 149 -15.28 1.37 5.45
CA GLU A 149 -15.16 2.09 6.73
C GLU A 149 -15.77 3.50 6.67
N LEU A 150 -15.49 4.26 5.59
CA LEU A 150 -16.10 5.57 5.38
C LEU A 150 -17.64 5.47 5.26
N ARG A 151 -18.15 4.46 4.56
CA ARG A 151 -19.58 4.23 4.41
C ARG A 151 -20.27 3.90 5.74
N GLU A 152 -19.62 3.08 6.57
CA GLU A 152 -20.13 2.76 7.92
C GLU A 152 -20.09 3.99 8.84
N MET A 153 -19.05 4.83 8.77
CA MET A 153 -19.01 6.11 9.49
C MET A 153 -20.16 7.04 9.10
N ILE A 154 -20.50 7.12 7.81
CA ILE A 154 -21.68 7.88 7.34
C ILE A 154 -22.96 7.32 7.95
N SER A 155 -23.13 5.99 7.91
CA SER A 155 -24.33 5.35 8.46
C SER A 155 -24.46 5.54 9.97
N ALA A 156 -23.34 5.52 10.70
CA ALA A 156 -23.32 5.79 12.13
C ALA A 156 -23.67 7.25 12.42
N SER A 157 -23.02 8.21 11.73
CA SER A 157 -23.30 9.64 11.91
C SER A 157 -24.75 10.01 11.58
N ASN A 158 -25.40 9.30 10.64
CA ASN A 158 -26.79 9.56 10.30
C ASN A 158 -27.80 8.94 11.28
N ARG A 159 -27.38 7.98 12.11
CA ARG A 159 -28.23 7.36 13.14
C ARG A 159 -28.36 8.25 14.39
N ASP A 160 -27.34 9.06 14.66
CA ASP A 160 -27.25 9.90 15.85
C ASP A 160 -27.85 11.32 15.64
N ARG A 161 -28.44 11.60 14.48
CA ARG A 161 -29.13 12.86 14.14
C ARG A 161 -30.64 12.66 14.12
#